data_AF-A0A932M1N8-F1
#
_entry.id   AF-A0A932M1N8-F1
#
_cell.length_a   1.000
_cell.length_b   1.000
_cell.length_c   1.000
_cell.angle_alpha   90.00
_cell.angle_beta   90.00
_cell.angle_gamma   90.00
#
_symmetry.space_group_name_H-M   'P 1'
#
loop_
_entity.id
_entity.type
_entity.pdbx_description
1 polymer ?
#
loop_
_entity_poly.entity_id
_entity_poly.type
_entity_poly.pdbx_seq_one_letter_code
_entity_poly.pdbx_strand_id
1 'polypeptide(L)' 'MKCPFLTEMTVVFCRAYPIRKFVPKARVQTASPCNHEKYVACPLFQEISRRLKEIHEEKAELEEGGKALKAGGA' A
#
# COMPACT_ATOMS: atom_id res chain seq x y z
N MET A 1 -26.16 -4.24 -27.78
CA MET A 1 -25.43 -5.36 -28.43
C MET A 1 -23.99 -5.33 -27.91
N LYS A 2 -23.47 -6.41 -27.30
CA LYS A 2 -22.07 -6.47 -26.81
C LYS A 2 -21.13 -6.84 -27.96
N CYS A 3 -19.99 -6.16 -28.06
CA CYS A 3 -18.96 -6.45 -29.07
C CYS A 3 -18.34 -7.83 -28.80
N PRO A 4 -18.30 -8.77 -29.78
CA PRO A 4 -17.77 -10.12 -29.57
C PRO A 4 -16.25 -10.13 -29.31
N PHE A 5 -15.54 -9.04 -29.63
CA PHE A 5 -14.11 -8.89 -29.36
C PHE A 5 -13.82 -8.25 -27.99
N LEU A 6 -14.83 -7.76 -27.28
CA LEU A 6 -14.68 -7.13 -25.97
C LEU A 6 -15.03 -8.12 -24.86
N THR A 7 -14.02 -8.51 -24.08
CA THR A 7 -14.23 -9.35 -22.89
C THR A 7 -14.18 -8.47 -21.64
N GLU A 8 -15.29 -8.35 -20.95
CA GLU A 8 -15.34 -7.78 -19.61
C GLU A 8 -14.84 -8.80 -18.59
N MET A 9 -13.99 -8.37 -17.66
CA MET A 9 -13.48 -9.26 -16.62
C MET A 9 -13.21 -8.52 -15.32
N THR A 10 -13.36 -9.22 -14.19
CA THR A 10 -12.94 -8.71 -12.89
C THR A 10 -11.44 -8.86 -12.73
N VAL A 11 -10.81 -7.78 -12.29
CA VAL A 11 -9.38 -7.75 -11.97
C VAL A 11 -9.17 -7.46 -10.49
N VAL A 12 -8.03 -7.88 -9.98
CA VAL A 12 -7.51 -7.52 -8.65
C VAL A 12 -6.15 -6.87 -8.79
N PHE A 13 -5.74 -6.09 -7.80
CA PHE A 13 -4.43 -5.46 -7.76
C PHE A 13 -3.92 -5.40 -6.32
N CYS A 14 -2.60 -5.28 -6.16
CA CYS A 14 -1.98 -5.09 -4.86
C CYS A 14 -2.01 -3.60 -4.47
N ARG A 15 -2.53 -3.27 -3.27
CA ARG A 15 -2.52 -1.88 -2.76
C ARG A 15 -1.13 -1.41 -2.33
N ALA A 16 -0.26 -2.34 -1.94
CA ALA A 16 1.09 -2.02 -1.49
C ALA A 16 2.08 -1.88 -2.67
N TYR A 17 1.86 -2.56 -3.79
CA TYR A 17 2.80 -2.50 -4.91
C TYR A 17 2.74 -1.11 -5.59
N PRO A 18 3.89 -0.50 -5.92
CA PRO A 18 3.93 0.89 -6.42
C PRO A 18 3.25 1.07 -7.79
N ILE A 19 3.06 -0.01 -8.55
CA ILE A 19 2.43 0.04 -9.88
C ILE A 19 1.09 -0.70 -9.83
N ARG A 20 0.02 -0.07 -10.32
CA ARG A 20 -1.31 -0.72 -10.39
C ARG A 20 -1.36 -1.76 -11.52
N LYS A 21 -0.85 -2.96 -11.23
CA LYS A 21 -0.94 -4.10 -12.15
C LYS A 21 -2.27 -4.82 -11.96
N PHE A 22 -3.14 -4.72 -12.96
CA PHE A 22 -4.41 -5.44 -12.97
C PHE A 22 -4.19 -6.91 -13.33
N VAL A 23 -4.58 -7.79 -12.42
CA VAL A 23 -4.50 -9.24 -12.60
C VAL A 23 -5.93 -9.79 -12.69
N PRO A 24 -6.28 -10.52 -13.76
CA PRO A 24 -7.54 -11.25 -13.84
C PRO A 24 -7.83 -12.06 -12.57
N LYS A 25 -8.96 -11.81 -11.92
CA LYS A 25 -9.36 -12.54 -10.70
C LYS A 25 -9.39 -14.05 -10.92
N ALA A 26 -9.85 -14.49 -12.09
CA ALA A 26 -9.89 -15.91 -12.48
C ALA A 26 -8.50 -16.57 -12.58
N ARG A 27 -7.42 -15.80 -12.73
CA ARG A 27 -6.04 -16.32 -12.81
C ARG A 27 -5.33 -16.31 -11.46
N VAL A 28 -5.94 -15.76 -10.42
CA VAL A 28 -5.41 -15.79 -9.06
C VAL A 28 -5.84 -17.12 -8.43
N GLN A 29 -5.02 -18.15 -8.65
CA GLN A 29 -5.34 -19.54 -8.26
C GLN A 29 -5.12 -19.84 -6.77
N THR A 30 -4.34 -19.01 -6.08
CA THR A 30 -4.04 -19.20 -4.65
C THR A 30 -4.84 -18.25 -3.78
N ALA A 31 -5.14 -18.67 -2.54
CA ALA A 31 -5.70 -17.81 -1.51
C ALA A 31 -4.82 -16.56 -1.37
N SER A 32 -5.21 -15.48 -2.05
CA SER A 32 -4.47 -14.23 -2.04
C SER A 32 -4.37 -13.76 -0.59
N PRO A 33 -3.15 -13.65 -0.02
CA PRO A 33 -2.99 -13.14 1.33
C PRO A 33 -3.64 -11.76 1.47
N CYS A 34 -3.68 -10.99 0.37
CA CYS A 34 -4.24 -9.65 0.29
C CYS A 34 -5.78 -9.58 0.41
N ASN A 35 -6.49 -10.70 0.19
CA ASN A 35 -7.96 -10.73 0.28
C ASN A 35 -8.47 -11.24 1.64
N HIS A 36 -7.58 -11.43 2.62
CA HIS A 36 -7.91 -11.77 3.99
C HIS A 36 -6.98 -11.01 4.93
N GLU A 37 -7.21 -11.08 6.23
CA GLU A 37 -6.29 -10.57 7.29
C GLU A 37 -4.86 -11.13 7.19
N LYS A 38 -4.64 -12.17 6.37
CA LYS A 38 -3.32 -12.74 6.07
C LYS A 38 -2.37 -11.81 5.31
N TYR A 39 -2.81 -10.62 4.88
CA TYR A 39 -1.95 -9.65 4.21
C TYR A 39 -0.77 -9.20 5.07
N VAL A 40 -0.89 -9.30 6.40
CA VAL A 40 0.18 -9.01 7.36
C VAL A 40 1.41 -9.92 7.19
N ALA A 41 1.23 -11.10 6.59
CA ALA A 41 2.31 -12.03 6.27
C ALA A 41 2.90 -11.81 4.85
N CYS A 42 2.38 -10.86 4.07
CA CYS A 42 2.92 -10.53 2.75
C CYS A 42 4.28 -9.81 2.90
N PRO A 43 5.38 -10.31 2.32
CA PRO A 43 6.71 -9.69 2.47
C PRO A 43 6.76 -8.23 2.00
N LEU A 44 6.10 -7.94 0.88
CA LEU A 44 6.00 -6.58 0.33
C LEU A 44 5.26 -5.64 1.29
N PHE A 45 4.17 -6.12 1.90
CA PHE A 45 3.41 -5.32 2.86
C PHE A 45 4.23 -5.04 4.11
N GLN A 46 4.99 -6.01 4.61
CA GLN A 46 5.87 -5.84 5.76
C GLN A 46 6.99 -4.83 5.48
N GLU A 47 7.65 -4.94 4.32
CA GLU A 47 8.72 -4.03 3.92
C GLU A 47 8.22 -2.58 3.84
N ILE A 48 7.08 -2.36 3.19
CA ILE A 48 6.50 -1.02 3.04
C ILE A 48 6.01 -0.48 4.38
N SER A 49 5.39 -1.33 5.21
CA SER A 49 4.95 -0.93 6.54
C SER A 49 6.13 -0.50 7.42
N ARG A 50 7.26 -1.21 7.34
CA ARG A 50 8.48 -0.84 8.07
C ARG A 50 9.01 0.52 7.59
N ARG A 51 9.16 0.71 6.27
CA ARG A 51 9.62 2.00 5.71
C ARG A 51 8.70 3.17 6.05
N LEU A 52 7.38 2.96 6.03
CA LEU A 52 6.41 3.99 6.41
C LEU A 52 6.54 4.38 7.88
N LYS A 53 6.83 3.43 8.78
CA LYS A 53 7.09 3.74 10.20
C LYS A 53 8.35 4.59 10.35
N GLU A 54 9.45 4.17 9.73
CA GLU A 54 10.73 4.90 9.75
C GLU A 54 10.54 6.35 9.25
N ILE A 55 9.80 6.55 8.16
CA ILE A 55 9.51 7.90 7.63
C ILE A 55 8.63 8.72 8.58
N HIS A 56 7.63 8.12 9.23
CA HIS A 56 6.78 8.84 10.17
C HIS A 56 7.52 9.20 11.45
N GLU A 57 8.40 8.33 11.94
CA GLU A 57 9.26 8.59 13.10
C GLU A 57 10.24 9.73 12.81
N GLU A 58 10.95 9.67 11.69
CA GLU A 58 11.87 10.75 11.25
C GLU A 58 11.14 12.10 11.09
N LYS A 59 9.92 12.09 10.52
CA LYS A 59 9.09 13.29 10.42
C LYS A 59 8.61 13.81 11.78
N ALA A 60 8.26 12.92 12.71
CA ALA A 60 7.83 13.31 14.04
C ALA A 60 8.98 13.97 14.82
N GLU A 61 10.20 13.45 14.71
CA GLU A 61 11.39 14.03 15.32
C GLU A 61 11.72 15.42 14.76
N LEU A 62 11.59 15.60 13.44
CA LEU A 62 11.77 16.90 12.77
C LEU A 62 10.68 17.91 13.15
N GLU A 63 9.43 17.48 13.29
CA GLU A 63 8.30 18.31 13.74
C GLU A 63 8.42 18.71 15.21
N GLU A 64 8.84 17.79 16.08
CA GLU A 64 9.11 18.05 17.50
C GLU A 64 10.28 19.03 17.67
N GLY A 65 11.38 18.83 16.93
CA GLY A 65 12.51 19.77 16.89
C GLY A 65 12.14 21.15 16.33
N GLY A 66 11.24 21.19 15.33
CA GLY A 66 10.70 22.43 14.78
C GLY A 66 9.78 23.19 15.73
N LYS A 67 9.00 22.48 16.57
CA LYS A 67 8.17 23.09 17.63
C LYS A 67 9.01 23.68 18.77
N ALA A 68 10.09 22.99 19.17
CA ALA A 68 10.99 23.49 20.21
C ALA A 68 11.66 24.83 19.81
N LEU A 69 11.99 25.01 18.53
CA LEU A 69 12.59 26.25 18.03
C LEU A 69 11.61 27.45 17.98
N LYS A 70 10.31 27.19 17.82
CA LYS A 70 9.28 28.25 17.74
C LYS A 70 8.76 28.75 19.10
N ALA A 71 9.04 28.05 20.20
CA ALA A 71 8.59 28.44 21.54
C ALA A 71 9.52 29.45 22.26
N GLY A 72 10.69 29.77 21.68
CA GLY A 72 11.69 30.67 22.28
C GLY A 72 11.67 32.11 21.79
N GLY A 73 10.62 32.55 21.09
CA GLY A 73 10.48 33.91 20.56
C GLY A 73 9.22 34.61 21.07
N ALA A 74 9.25 35.05 22.34
CA ALA A 74 8.36 36.07 22.89
C ALA A 74 9.09 36.84 24.00
#